data_AF-T1HFG6-F1
#
_entry.id   AF-T1HFG6-F1
#
_cell.length_a   1.000
_cell.length_b   1.000
_cell.length_c   1.000
_cell.angle_alpha   90.00
_cell.angle_beta   90.00
_cell.angle_gamma   90.00
#
_symmetry.space_group_name_H-M   'P 1'
#
loop_
_entity.id
_entity.type
_entity.pdbx_description
1 polymer ?
#
loop_
_entity_poly.entity_id
_entity_poly.type
_entity_poly.pdbx_seq_one_letter_code
_entity_poly.pdbx_strand_id
1 'polypeptide(L)'
;MVLSQRQREELNKAVADYLSSNGYLTALEGLKKDADMPGEVERKYGGLLEKKWTSVIRLQKKVMELETKLSEAEKEFIEGAPTRAKRSPCDWIPRPPEKFSLNGHRAPVTK
;
A
#
# COMPACT_ATOMS: atom_id res chain seq x y z
N MET A 1 -6.07 15.79 -13.90
CA MET A 1 -6.62 15.82 -12.53
C MET A 1 -6.95 17.26 -12.18
N VAL A 2 -8.22 17.55 -11.86
CA VAL A 2 -8.64 18.86 -11.35
C VAL A 2 -9.10 18.64 -9.92
N LEU A 3 -8.56 19.42 -8.97
CA LEU A 3 -9.02 19.37 -7.58
C LEU A 3 -10.46 19.86 -7.52
N SER A 4 -11.30 19.16 -6.75
CA SER A 4 -12.62 19.68 -6.43
C SER A 4 -12.47 20.97 -5.64
N GLN A 5 -13.52 21.81 -5.64
CA GLN A 5 -13.51 23.05 -4.88
C GLN A 5 -13.19 22.82 -3.40
N ARG A 6 -13.81 21.80 -2.80
CA ARG A 6 -13.54 21.41 -1.40
C ARG A 6 -12.07 21.01 -1.17
N GLN A 7 -11.50 20.22 -2.07
CA GLN A 7 -10.10 19.79 -1.97
C GLN A 7 -9.14 20.97 -2.10
N ARG A 8 -9.44 21.91 -2.99
CA ARG A 8 -8.66 23.14 -3.16
C ARG A 8 -8.71 24.02 -1.92
N GLU A 9 -9.90 24.23 -1.34
CA GLU A 9 -10.06 24.99 -0.09
C GLU A 9 -9.31 24.34 1.09
N GLU A 10 -9.44 23.02 1.25
CA GLU A 10 -8.71 22.27 2.29
C GLU A 10 -7.18 22.39 2.11
N LEU A 11 -6.70 22.30 0.86
CA LEU A 11 -5.28 22.47 0.55
C LEU A 11 -4.81 23.89 0.86
N ASN A 12 -5.55 24.91 0.42
CA ASN A 12 -5.20 26.31 0.65
C ASN A 12 -5.11 26.62 2.15
N LYS A 13 -6.05 26.10 2.95
CA LYS A 13 -6.01 26.24 4.42
C LYS A 13 -4.79 25.56 5.05
N ALA A 14 -4.42 24.37 4.57
CA ALA A 14 -3.22 23.68 5.05
C ALA A 14 -1.92 24.41 4.67
N VAL A 15 -1.87 25.02 3.48
CA VAL A 15 -0.73 25.86 3.07
C VAL A 15 -0.67 27.15 3.89
N ALA A 16 -1.79 27.80 4.15
CA ALA A 16 -1.83 28.98 5.01
C ALA A 16 -1.36 28.67 6.45
N ASP A 17 -1.75 27.53 7.02
CA ASP A 17 -1.25 27.07 8.32
C ASP A 17 0.27 26.91 8.31
N TYR A 18 0.78 26.24 7.28
CA TYR A 18 2.21 26.01 7.10
C TYR A 18 2.99 27.33 7.03
N LEU A 19 2.52 28.27 6.20
CA LEU A 19 3.15 29.58 6.06
C LEU A 19 3.13 30.36 7.38
N SER A 20 2.00 30.35 8.09
CA SER A 20 1.86 31.01 9.38
C SER A 20 2.79 30.40 10.44
N SER A 21 2.82 29.07 10.55
CA SER A 21 3.60 28.34 11.56
C SER A 21 5.11 28.45 11.33
N ASN A 22 5.55 28.64 10.08
CA ASN A 22 6.95 28.82 9.71
C ASN A 22 7.38 30.30 9.59
N GLY A 23 6.49 31.26 9.85
CA GLY A 23 6.80 32.69 9.85
C GLY A 23 6.84 33.37 8.47
N TYR A 24 6.31 32.74 7.43
CA TYR A 24 6.27 33.27 6.06
C TYR A 24 5.07 34.22 5.85
N LEU A 25 5.07 35.35 6.58
CA LEU A 25 3.92 36.25 6.66
C LEU A 25 3.58 36.94 5.32
N THR A 26 4.58 37.38 4.55
CA THR A 26 4.34 38.03 3.24
C THR A 26 3.65 37.09 2.26
N ALA A 27 4.07 35.82 2.22
CA ALA A 27 3.45 34.80 1.36
C ALA A 27 2.04 34.45 1.85
N LEU A 28 1.84 34.41 3.17
CA LEU A 28 0.53 34.16 3.77
C LEU A 28 -0.49 35.24 3.38
N GLU A 29 -0.11 36.52 3.42
CA GLU A 29 -1.00 37.62 3.04
C GLU A 29 -1.38 37.57 1.55
N GLY A 30 -0.41 37.30 0.66
CA GLY A 30 -0.68 37.10 -0.75
C GLY A 30 -1.64 35.95 -1.00
N LEU A 31 -1.38 34.79 -0.37
CA LEU A 31 -2.24 33.61 -0.50
C LEU A 31 -3.66 33.88 0.01
N LYS A 32 -3.83 34.58 1.14
CA LYS A 32 -5.16 34.91 1.68
C LYS A 32 -5.97 35.79 0.73
N LYS A 33 -5.31 36.74 0.04
CA LYS A 33 -5.94 37.61 -0.96
C LYS A 33 -6.34 36.82 -2.21
N ASP A 34 -5.42 36.03 -2.75
CA ASP A 34 -5.63 35.31 -4.01
C ASP A 34 -6.60 34.12 -3.87
N ALA A 35 -6.59 33.47 -2.71
CA ALA A 35 -7.43 32.31 -2.44
C ALA A 35 -8.81 32.65 -1.85
N ASP A 36 -9.15 33.95 -1.71
CA ASP A 36 -10.35 34.45 -1.05
C ASP A 36 -10.65 33.70 0.26
N MET A 37 -9.67 33.71 1.17
CA MET A 37 -9.78 33.04 2.47
C MET A 37 -9.95 34.05 3.61
N PRO A 38 -11.16 34.61 3.82
CA PRO A 38 -11.43 35.47 4.95
C PRO A 38 -11.51 34.63 6.24
N GLY A 39 -10.61 34.88 7.17
CA GLY A 39 -10.66 34.29 8.51
C GLY A 39 -9.31 33.79 9.04
N GLU A 40 -9.33 33.33 10.29
CA GLU A 40 -8.20 32.63 10.88
C GLU A 40 -8.11 31.18 10.39
N VAL A 41 -6.88 30.70 10.24
CA VAL A 41 -6.62 29.32 9.89
C VAL A 41 -6.99 28.45 11.10
N GLU A 42 -7.96 27.55 10.92
CA GLU A 42 -8.42 26.67 11.99
C GLU A 42 -7.28 25.77 12.49
N ARG A 43 -7.15 25.58 13.82
CA ARG A 43 -6.13 24.70 14.43
C ARG A 43 -6.11 23.27 13.90
N LYS A 44 -7.20 22.79 13.29
CA LYS A 44 -7.27 21.45 12.68
C LYS A 44 -6.29 21.26 11.52
N TYR A 45 -5.82 22.36 10.91
CA TYR A 45 -4.81 22.33 9.85
C TYR A 45 -3.37 22.35 10.37
N GLY A 46 -3.19 22.51 11.69
CA GLY A 46 -1.90 22.54 12.39
C GLY A 46 -0.96 21.40 12.01
N GLY A 47 0.08 21.72 11.24
CA GLY A 47 1.10 20.77 10.80
C GLY A 47 0.57 19.68 9.86
N LEU A 48 -0.61 19.89 9.25
CA LEU A 48 -1.25 18.91 8.36
C LEU A 48 -0.45 18.72 7.08
N LEU A 49 0.12 19.80 6.53
CA LEU A 49 0.85 19.78 5.27
C LEU A 49 2.12 18.94 5.40
N GLU A 50 2.90 19.12 6.46
CA GLU A 50 4.13 18.37 6.73
C GLU A 50 3.83 16.90 7.01
N LYS A 51 2.77 16.61 7.78
CA LYS A 51 2.31 15.23 8.02
C LYS A 51 1.92 14.52 6.73
N LYS A 52 1.18 15.20 5.84
CA LYS A 52 0.81 14.63 4.53
C LYS A 52 2.03 14.45 3.64
N TRP A 53 2.91 15.46 3.56
CA TRP A 53 4.13 15.42 2.75
C TRP A 53 5.02 14.21 3.10
N THR A 54 5.31 14.02 4.39
CA THR A 54 6.11 12.88 4.87
C THR A 54 5.37 11.56 4.74
N SER A 55 4.05 11.54 4.95
CA SER A 55 3.25 10.32 4.86
C SER A 55 3.06 9.81 3.44
N VAL A 56 2.98 10.68 2.42
CA VAL A 56 2.78 10.26 1.03
C VAL A 56 3.90 9.32 0.59
N ILE A 57 5.16 9.71 0.80
CA ILE A 57 6.31 8.89 0.42
C ILE A 57 6.32 7.57 1.20
N ARG A 58 6.03 7.62 2.51
CA ARG A 58 5.98 6.43 3.37
C ARG A 58 4.87 5.46 2.92
N LEU A 59 3.69 5.97 2.58
CA LEU A 59 2.56 5.18 2.11
C LEU A 59 2.80 4.62 0.72
N GLN A 60 3.40 5.38 -0.20
CA GLN A 60 3.81 4.88 -1.52
C GLN A 60 4.78 3.70 -1.39
N LYS A 61 5.81 3.81 -0.53
CA LYS A 61 6.72 2.70 -0.23
C LYS A 61 5.97 1.48 0.32
N LYS A 62 5.01 1.70 1.23
CA LYS A 62 4.22 0.60 1.81
C LYS A 62 3.30 -0.05 0.79
N VAL A 63 2.68 0.72 -0.10
CA VAL A 63 1.86 0.21 -1.21
C VAL A 63 2.71 -0.66 -2.12
N MET A 64 3.88 -0.18 -2.55
CA MET A 64 4.79 -0.98 -3.39
C MET A 64 5.24 -2.27 -2.69
N GLU A 65 5.57 -2.23 -1.39
CA GLU A 65 5.93 -3.42 -0.62
C GLU A 65 4.78 -4.44 -0.58
N LEU A 66 3.54 -3.97 -0.40
CA LEU A 66 2.36 -4.83 -0.36
C LEU A 66 2.00 -5.39 -1.74
N GLU A 67 2.13 -4.60 -2.80
CA GLU A 67 1.93 -5.06 -4.18
C GLU A 67 2.95 -6.13 -4.57
N THR A 68 4.23 -5.98 -4.18
CA THR A 68 5.25 -7.02 -4.38
C THR A 68 4.91 -8.30 -3.62
N LYS A 69 4.55 -8.21 -2.34
CA LYS A 69 4.15 -9.37 -1.53
C LYS A 69 2.91 -10.07 -2.10
N LEU A 70 1.95 -9.30 -2.59
CA LEU A 70 0.76 -9.85 -3.23
C LEU A 70 1.12 -10.61 -4.51
N SER A 71 1.98 -10.03 -5.36
CA SER A 71 2.46 -10.68 -6.58
C SER A 71 3.24 -11.96 -6.30
N GLU A 72 4.09 -11.97 -5.27
CA GLU A 72 4.79 -13.17 -4.80
C GLU A 72 3.81 -14.25 -4.30
N ALA A 73 2.83 -13.87 -3.47
CA ALA A 73 1.81 -14.80 -2.97
C ALA A 73 0.90 -15.35 -4.08
N GLU A 74 0.52 -14.53 -5.06
CA GLU A 74 -0.22 -14.97 -6.25
C GLU A 74 0.61 -15.94 -7.10
N LYS A 75 1.91 -15.67 -7.26
CA LYS A 75 2.84 -16.56 -7.96
C LYS A 75 2.99 -17.90 -7.22
N GLU A 76 3.20 -17.89 -5.91
CA GLU A 76 3.26 -19.10 -5.09
C GLU A 76 1.93 -19.88 -5.11
N PHE A 77 0.79 -19.20 -5.12
CA PHE A 77 -0.51 -19.84 -5.26
C PHE A 77 -0.66 -20.54 -6.63
N ILE A 78 -0.08 -19.96 -7.68
CA ILE A 78 -0.08 -20.52 -9.04
C ILE A 78 0.95 -21.66 -9.18
N GLU A 79 2.13 -21.55 -8.58
CA GLU A 79 3.28 -22.46 -8.74
C GLU A 79 3.36 -23.56 -7.67
N GLY A 80 3.05 -23.24 -6.41
CA GLY A 80 3.20 -24.10 -5.23
C GLY A 80 2.12 -25.16 -5.06
N ALA A 81 0.99 -25.00 -5.74
CA ALA A 81 0.05 -26.08 -5.97
C ALA A 81 -0.47 -25.89 -7.39
N PRO A 82 -0.52 -26.94 -8.22
CA PRO A 82 -1.35 -26.87 -9.41
C PRO A 82 -2.76 -26.64 -8.89
N THR A 83 -3.25 -25.42 -9.10
CA THR A 83 -4.63 -25.03 -8.83
C THR A 83 -5.52 -26.17 -9.34
N ARG A 84 -6.50 -26.57 -8.54
CA ARG A 84 -7.34 -27.75 -8.80
C ARG A 84 -7.92 -27.79 -10.23
N ALA A 85 -8.02 -26.64 -10.88
CA ALA A 85 -8.45 -26.43 -12.26
C ALA A 85 -7.43 -26.83 -13.35
N LYS A 86 -6.12 -26.91 -13.07
CA LYS A 86 -5.06 -27.25 -14.04
C LYS A 86 -4.49 -28.67 -13.91
N ARG A 87 -4.96 -29.48 -12.95
CA ARG A 87 -4.49 -30.86 -12.79
C ARG A 87 -5.25 -31.79 -13.74
N SER A 88 -4.57 -32.39 -14.70
CA SER A 88 -5.10 -33.54 -15.42
C SER A 88 -5.03 -34.79 -14.51
N PRO A 89 -6.00 -35.72 -14.56
CA PRO A 89 -5.92 -36.98 -13.81
C PRO A 89 -4.63 -37.78 -14.09
N CYS A 90 -4.04 -37.60 -15.27
CA CYS A 90 -2.78 -38.23 -15.68
C CYS A 90 -1.55 -37.73 -14.89
N ASP A 91 -1.65 -36.55 -14.27
CA ASP A 91 -0.58 -35.97 -13.45
C ASP A 91 -0.77 -36.24 -11.95
N TRP A 92 -1.80 -37.01 -11.56
CA TRP A 92 -1.99 -37.47 -10.18
C TRP A 92 -1.20 -38.73 -9.85
N ILE A 93 -0.74 -39.46 -10.86
CA ILE A 93 -0.02 -40.72 -10.68
C ILE A 93 1.47 -40.40 -10.53
N PRO A 94 2.11 -40.77 -9.41
CA PRO A 94 3.57 -40.67 -9.26
C PRO A 94 4.26 -41.40 -10.41
N ARG A 95 4.96 -40.67 -11.28
CA ARG A 95 5.67 -41.25 -12.43
C ARG A 95 7.09 -41.66 -12.02
N PRO A 96 7.56 -42.86 -12.41
CA PRO A 96 8.97 -43.20 -12.29
C PRO A 96 9.85 -42.23 -13.11
N PRO A 97 11.09 -41.96 -12.68
CA PRO A 97 11.72 -42.46 -11.45
C PRO A 97 11.24 -41.73 -10.20
N GLU A 98 11.08 -42.46 -9.10
CA GLU A 98 10.70 -41.91 -7.80
C GLU A 98 11.76 -40.92 -7.30
N LYS A 99 11.32 -39.73 -6.87
CA LYS A 99 12.25 -38.70 -6.36
C LYS A 99 12.81 -39.05 -4.98
N PHE A 100 12.06 -39.81 -4.19
CA PHE A 100 12.46 -40.28 -2.86
C PHE A 100 11.88 -41.67 -2.63
N SER A 101 12.70 -42.59 -2.14
CA SER A 101 12.27 -43.93 -1.72
C SER A 101 12.32 -44.01 -0.20
N LEU A 102 11.15 -44.13 0.44
CA LEU A 102 11.07 -44.37 1.87
C LEU A 102 11.14 -45.87 2.12
N ASN A 103 12.28 -46.33 2.66
CA ASN A 103 12.45 -47.69 3.15
C ASN A 103 11.76 -47.86 4.51
N GLY A 104 10.43 -47.82 4.52
CA GLY A 104 9.63 -48.13 5.71
C GLY A 104 9.61 -49.64 5.99
N HIS A 105 9.40 -50.03 7.26
CA HIS A 105 9.13 -51.41 7.63
C HIS A 105 7.91 -51.94 6.85
N ARG A 106 8.14 -52.92 5.98
CA ARG A 106 7.10 -53.64 5.21
C ARG A 106 6.64 -54.92 5.90
N ALA A 107 7.17 -55.20 7.09
CA ALA A 107 6.82 -56.38 7.88
C ALA A 107 5.39 -56.24 8.44
N PRO A 108 4.64 -57.34 8.58
CA PRO A 108 3.32 -57.30 9.20
C PRO A 108 3.41 -56.74 10.61
N VAL A 109 2.50 -55.84 10.97
CA VAL A 109 2.33 -55.39 12.35
C VAL A 109 1.74 -56.57 13.12
N THR A 110 2.60 -57.39 13.72
CA THR A 110 2.16 -58.41 14.66
C THR A 110 1.73 -57.73 15.96
N LYS A 111 0.62 -58.24 16.50
CA LYS A 111 -0.07 -57.74 17.71
C LYS A 111 0.81 -57.81 18.96
#